data_AF-A0A2V9VSP5-F1
#
_entry.id   AF-A0A2V9VSP5-F1
#
_cell.length_a   1.000
_cell.length_b   1.000
_cell.length_c   1.000
_cell.angle_alpha   90.00
_cell.angle_beta   90.00
_cell.angle_gamma   90.00
#
_symmetry.space_group_name_H-M   'P 1'
#
loop_
_entity.id
_entity.type
_entity.pdbx_description
1 polymer ?
#
loop_
_entity_poly.entity_id
_entity_poly.type
_entity_poly.pdbx_seq_one_letter_code
_entity_poly.pdbx_strand_id
1 'polypeptide(L)' 'ELELGGLLETHQGTGTFIANKKVEKNSAERECQLNQMAGEVAARAGAAGFTLEDLIDRLRDLLPKRR' A
#
# COMPACT_ATOMS: atom_id res chain seq x y z
N GLU A 1 14.39 5.21 11.02
CA GLU A 1 13.70 4.92 9.74
C GLU A 1 13.61 6.10 8.78
N LEU A 2 13.54 7.36 9.25
CA LEU A 2 13.34 8.53 8.38
C LEU A 2 14.56 8.93 7.51
N GLU A 3 15.79 8.67 7.99
CA GLU A 3 17.00 8.83 7.18
C GLU A 3 17.11 7.76 6.07
N LEU A 4 16.74 6.52 6.39
CA LEU A 4 16.72 5.40 5.43
C LEU A 4 15.69 5.63 4.31
N GLY A 5 14.59 6.32 4.63
CA GLY A 5 13.55 6.71 3.67
C GLY A 5 13.89 7.96 2.84
N GLY A 6 15.10 8.52 2.97
CA GLY A 6 15.54 9.70 2.22
C GLY A 6 14.76 10.98 2.53
N LEU A 7 14.05 11.01 3.67
CA LEU A 7 13.27 12.17 4.14
C LEU A 7 14.11 13.11 5.00
N LEU A 8 15.10 12.57 5.71
CA LEU A 8 16.05 13.34 6.51
C LEU A 8 17.46 13.10 5.99
N GLU A 9 18.22 14.18 5.85
CA GLU A 9 19.65 14.16 5.55
C GLU A 9 20.41 14.71 6.75
N THR A 10 21.38 13.93 7.25
CA THR A 10 22.20 14.32 8.40
C THR A 10 23.60 14.65 7.92
N HIS A 11 24.02 15.89 8.17
CA HIS A 11 25.39 16.32 7.98
C HIS A 11 26.10 16.37 9.33
N GLN A 12 27.19 15.62 9.46
CA GLN A 12 27.97 15.58 10.69
C GLN A 12 28.48 16.99 11.05
N GLY A 13 28.14 17.45 12.26
CA GLY A 13 28.56 18.75 12.78
C GLY A 13 27.64 19.92 12.42
N THR A 14 26.61 19.71 11.58
CA THR A 14 25.72 20.79 11.09
C THR A 14 24.24 20.58 11.41
N GLY A 15 23.84 19.34 11.74
CA GLY A 15 22.48 18.98 12.12
C GLY A 15 21.75 18.15 11.06
N THR A 16 20.46 17.88 11.32
CA THR A 16 19.58 17.06 10.47
C THR A 16 18.57 17.95 9.75
N PHE A 17 18.48 17.80 8.43
CA PHE A 17 17.64 18.61 7.56
C PHE A 17 16.55 17.75 6.89
N ILE A 18 15.40 18.36 6.58
CA ILE A 18 14.36 17.72 5.76
C ILE A 18 14.83 17.77 4.30
N ALA A 19 15.02 16.62 3.68
CA ALA A 19 15.47 16.53 2.29
C ALA A 19 14.39 17.05 1.32
N ASN A 20 14.79 17.81 0.30
CA ASN A 20 13.88 18.41 -0.70
C ASN A 20 13.39 17.39 -1.75
N LYS A 21 13.32 16.10 -1.40
CA LYS A 21 12.91 15.02 -2.29
C LYS A 21 11.44 14.73 -2.05
N LYS A 22 10.61 14.85 -3.11
CA LYS A 22 9.27 14.24 -3.12
C LYS A 22 9.48 12.74 -3.01
N VAL A 23 9.36 12.23 -1.78
CA VAL A 23 9.53 10.81 -1.54
C VAL A 23 8.44 10.08 -2.34
N GLU A 24 8.82 9.13 -3.19
CA GLU A 24 7.98 8.09 -3.79
C GLU A 24 7.30 7.19 -2.72
N LYS A 25 7.18 7.66 -1.47
CA LYS A 25 6.52 7.01 -0.34
C LYS A 25 5.07 6.68 -0.64
N ASN A 26 4.42 7.50 -1.48
CA ASN A 26 3.05 7.29 -1.88
C ASN A 26 2.86 5.92 -2.56
N SER A 27 3.80 5.43 -3.38
CA SER A 27 3.64 4.13 -4.03
C SER A 27 3.81 2.97 -3.05
N ALA A 28 4.88 2.98 -2.24
CA ALA A 28 5.16 1.91 -1.28
C ALA A 28 4.12 1.83 -0.14
N GLU A 29 3.70 2.97 0.41
CA GLU A 29 2.65 3.01 1.45
C GLU A 29 1.30 2.57 0.87
N ARG A 30 0.99 2.97 -0.37
CA ARG A 30 -0.23 2.55 -1.07
C ARG A 30 -0.24 1.06 -1.40
N GLU A 31 0.89 0.50 -1.81
CA GLU A 31 1.04 -0.95 -2.04
C GLU A 31 0.89 -1.74 -0.73
N CYS A 32 1.52 -1.27 0.36
CA CYS A 32 1.37 -1.88 1.68
C CYS A 32 -0.10 -1.88 2.13
N GLN A 33 -0.78 -0.73 2.00
CA GLN A 33 -2.19 -0.59 2.31
C GLN A 33 -3.07 -1.52 1.46
N LEU A 34 -2.82 -1.61 0.15
CA LEU A 34 -3.56 -2.49 -0.75
C LEU A 34 -3.36 -3.97 -0.37
N ASN A 35 -2.13 -4.36 -0.05
CA ASN A 35 -1.81 -5.73 0.39
C ASN A 35 -2.55 -6.10 1.68
N GLN A 36 -2.59 -5.18 2.65
CA GLN A 36 -3.32 -5.39 3.90
C GLN A 36 -4.82 -5.59 3.63
N MET A 37 -5.44 -4.69 2.85
CA MET A 37 -6.85 -4.81 2.48
C MET A 37 -7.16 -6.12 1.75
N ALA A 38 -6.32 -6.50 0.78
CA ALA A 38 -6.49 -7.74 0.04
C ALA A 38 -6.44 -8.97 0.96
N GLY A 39 -5.46 -9.01 1.87
CA GLY A 39 -5.32 -10.10 2.85
C GLY A 39 -6.52 -10.21 3.79
N GLU A 40 -7.02 -9.09 4.31
CA GLU A 40 -8.19 -9.07 5.20
C GLU A 40 -9.47 -9.56 4.50
N VAL A 41 -9.70 -9.12 3.26
CA VAL A 41 -10.89 -9.54 2.49
C VAL A 41 -10.79 -11.03 2.13
N ALA A 42 -9.62 -11.50 1.70
CA ALA A 42 -9.39 -12.91 1.39
C ALA A 42 -9.58 -13.82 2.63
N ALA A 43 -9.08 -13.40 3.80
CA ALA A 43 -9.27 -14.13 5.05
C ALA A 43 -10.75 -14.24 5.43
N ARG A 44 -11.53 -13.14 5.29
CA ARG A 44 -12.98 -13.17 5.53
C ARG A 44 -13.73 -14.05 4.53
N ALA A 45 -13.34 -14.02 3.26
CA ALA A 45 -13.95 -14.88 2.23
C ALA A 45 -13.71 -16.36 2.53
N GLY A 46 -12.47 -16.73 2.86
CA GLY A 46 -12.12 -18.10 3.25
C GLY A 46 -12.86 -18.57 4.51
N ALA A 47 -12.96 -17.71 5.54
CA ALA A 47 -13.72 -18.01 6.75
C ALA A 47 -15.23 -18.23 6.50
N ALA A 48 -15.77 -17.61 5.45
CA ALA A 48 -17.16 -17.79 5.01
C ALA A 48 -17.35 -18.95 4.02
N GLY A 49 -16.29 -19.69 3.68
CA GLY A 49 -16.34 -20.85 2.77
C GLY A 49 -16.24 -20.51 1.28
N PHE A 50 -15.83 -19.29 0.93
CA PHE A 50 -15.61 -18.89 -0.46
C PHE A 50 -14.15 -19.07 -0.87
N THR A 51 -13.94 -19.39 -2.14
CA THR A 51 -12.60 -19.42 -2.74
C THR A 51 -12.13 -18.01 -3.10
N LEU A 52 -10.82 -17.86 -3.33
CA LEU A 52 -10.28 -16.58 -3.80
C LEU A 52 -10.80 -16.28 -5.22
N GLU A 53 -11.00 -17.32 -6.03
CA GLU A 53 -11.57 -17.25 -7.37
C GLU A 53 -13.00 -16.66 -7.33
N ASP A 54 -13.88 -17.16 -6.44
CA ASP A 54 -15.23 -16.62 -6.24
C ASP A 54 -15.19 -15.13 -5.91
N LEU A 55 -14.29 -14.72 -5.03
CA LEU A 55 -14.12 -13.33 -4.62
C LEU A 55 -13.65 -12.46 -5.78
N ILE A 56 -12.67 -12.92 -6.56
CA ILE A 56 -12.14 -12.18 -7.73
C ILE A 56 -13.24 -11.97 -8.76
N ASP A 57 -14.06 -12.99 -9.04
CA ASP A 57 -15.15 -12.88 -10.00
C ASP A 57 -16.18 -11.84 -9.55
N ARG A 58 -16.53 -11.82 -8.26
CA ARG A 58 -17.42 -10.78 -7.71
C ARG A 58 -16.83 -9.38 -7.74
N LEU A 59 -15.53 -9.22 -7.50
CA LEU A 59 -14.87 -7.92 -7.59
C LEU A 59 -14.85 -7.38 -9.03
N ARG A 60 -14.72 -8.25 -10.03
CA ARG A 60 -14.79 -7.87 -11.45
C ARG A 60 -16.17 -7.33 -11.84
N ASP A 61 -17.23 -7.93 -11.31
CA ASP A 61 -18.61 -7.48 -11.55
C ASP A 61 -18.88 -6.05 -11.01
N LEU A 62 -18.14 -5.62 -9.98
CA LEU A 62 -18.25 -4.28 -9.38
C LEU A 62 -17.53 -3.20 -10.20
N LEU A 63 -16.72 -3.57 -11.20
CA LEU A 63 -16.05 -2.59 -12.05
C LEU A 63 -17.10 -1.75 -12.80
N PRO A 64 -16.92 -0.42 -12.88
CA PRO A 64 -17.84 0.42 -13.64
C PRO A 64 -17.90 -0.08 -15.08
N LYS A 65 -19.11 -0.36 -15.58
CA LYS A 65 -19.31 -0.60 -17.02
C LYS A 65 -18.89 0.67 -17.74
N ARG A 66 -17.80 0.62 -18.52
CA ARG A 66 -17.40 1.72 -19.38
C ARG A 66 -18.58 2.00 -20.32
N ARG A 67 -19.16 3.20 -20.19
CA ARG A 67 -20.13 3.74 -21.14
C ARG A 67 -19.40 4.26 -22.38
#